data_AF-A0A7Y4IGV4-F1
#
_entry.id   AF-A0A7Y4IGV4-F1
#
_cell.length_a   1.000
_cell.length_b   1.000
_cell.length_c   1.000
_cell.angle_alpha   90.00
_cell.angle_beta   90.00
_cell.angle_gamma   90.00
#
_symmetry.space_group_name_H-M   'P 1'
#
loop_
_entity.id
_entity.type
_entity.pdbx_description
1 polymer ?
#
loop_
_entity_poly.entity_id
_entity_poly.type
_entity_poly.pdbx_seq_one_letter_code
_entity_poly.pdbx_strand_id
1 'polypeptide(L)'
;MFSKYYLSELSYLREMGRAFGLANPSVAGLLVERGADPDVERLLEGFAFLAARIRERVDDDVPELVHGLTELLLPHYLRPLPASTIVEFTPHLRALRGRSRLAAGAEVASQPIDGTSCVFRTTTDVDLLPVQLTDALLDRSSITAPVLRLYFQTTEQGRAEVFREQGLRLFIHADLSAASVVLLWLLRYCRQVRVRGASGQGDGIKLPANAIQPVGFHRDFKLLPWPRASEGYRHLQEYLTLPEKFLFFEVRGLDAAAGLKEDRFEIAFHLERPPPLDARIHREMFRLHCAPVVNLFSVPADPILHRTLDREHLLRASDLPPNHAEVYSVDSVTGLKAGRNERRVYRPFYEFTHTAGGDAEQSFYRLRRAPSPLDEGIDTYITLETPRNIAPEVNAEEALSMDLTCTNRSLPSRLQVGDLTASTSASPTQAKFKNISPVSRPARAPLGTELHWRLLSHLAINQHSLADAAALRRLMDLYNFHSLTDNLAARASRLRINAIRAVETKPVTRFLEGAPLRGHRTRVDLDEENFMGVGDSFLFGSVLEELLASHVTINSFNELSIRLHPSQTEFSWLPRNGSQTLL
;
A
#
# COMPACT_ATOMS: atom_id res chain seq x y z
N MET A 1 6.59 6.01 26.96
CA MET A 1 7.32 4.77 27.32
C MET A 1 8.52 5.10 28.21
N PHE A 2 9.40 6.02 27.77
CA PHE A 2 10.51 6.60 28.55
C PHE A 2 10.18 7.06 29.99
N SER A 3 9.02 7.69 30.24
CA SER A 3 8.64 8.14 31.60
C SER A 3 8.64 7.01 32.65
N LYS A 4 8.36 5.75 32.26
CA LYS A 4 8.45 4.60 33.16
C LYS A 4 9.91 4.24 33.48
N TYR A 5 10.79 4.29 32.49
CA TYR A 5 12.24 4.09 32.67
C TYR A 5 12.84 5.16 33.57
N TYR A 6 12.51 6.43 33.32
CA TYR A 6 12.96 7.54 34.16
C TYR A 6 12.51 7.40 35.62
N LEU A 7 11.22 7.15 35.86
CA LEU A 7 10.70 6.97 37.22
C LEU A 7 11.28 5.73 37.91
N SER A 8 11.51 4.65 37.16
CA SER A 8 12.19 3.45 37.65
C SER A 8 13.63 3.72 38.05
N GLU A 9 14.41 4.42 37.22
CA GLU A 9 15.79 4.79 37.52
C GLU A 9 15.89 5.78 38.69
N LEU A 10 15.00 6.77 38.75
CA LEU A 10 14.96 7.73 39.85
C LEU A 10 14.61 7.04 41.18
N SER A 11 13.67 6.08 41.16
CA SER A 11 13.33 5.28 42.34
C SER A 11 14.49 4.39 42.76
N TYR A 12 15.12 3.71 41.79
CA TYR A 12 16.27 2.84 42.02
C TYR A 12 17.46 3.60 42.62
N LEU A 13 17.78 4.78 42.08
CA LEU A 13 18.84 5.65 42.57
C LEU A 13 18.60 6.09 44.02
N ARG A 14 17.35 6.40 44.37
CA ARG A 14 16.96 6.79 45.74
C ARG A 14 17.03 5.62 46.71
N GLU A 15 16.55 4.45 46.32
CA GLU A 15 16.63 3.24 47.13
C GLU A 15 18.08 2.83 47.36
N MET A 16 18.91 2.88 46.31
CA MET A 16 20.33 2.57 46.41
C MET A 16 21.11 3.60 47.21
N GLY A 17 20.82 4.90 47.05
CA GLY A 17 21.43 5.96 47.86
C GLY A 17 21.16 5.76 49.35
N ARG A 18 19.92 5.42 49.70
CA ARG A 18 19.52 5.09 51.08
C ARG A 18 20.22 3.84 51.61
N ALA A 19 20.23 2.76 50.84
CA ALA A 19 20.88 1.51 51.22
C ALA A 19 22.40 1.70 51.40
N PHE A 20 23.03 2.46 50.51
CA PHE A 20 24.47 2.73 50.52
C PHE A 20 24.90 3.50 51.76
N GLY A 21 24.21 4.59 52.12
CA GLY A 21 24.64 5.35 53.30
C GLY A 21 24.16 4.76 54.62
N LEU A 22 23.16 3.87 54.64
CA LEU A 22 22.93 2.99 55.80
C LEU A 22 24.13 2.04 56.02
N ALA A 23 24.73 1.54 54.93
CA ALA A 23 25.91 0.66 54.99
C ALA A 23 27.23 1.42 55.23
N ASN A 24 27.29 2.72 54.90
CA ASN A 24 28.51 3.54 55.00
C ASN A 24 28.25 4.86 55.75
N PRO A 25 28.14 4.82 57.10
CA PRO A 25 27.74 5.97 57.91
C PRO A 25 28.67 7.19 57.80
N SER A 26 29.96 6.97 57.52
CA SER A 26 30.96 8.03 57.38
C SER A 26 30.79 8.89 56.13
N VAL A 27 30.08 8.38 55.10
CA VAL A 27 29.86 9.04 53.80
C VAL A 27 28.37 9.32 53.56
N ALA A 28 27.51 8.88 54.49
CA ALA A 28 26.05 8.90 54.37
C ALA A 28 25.48 10.31 54.11
N GLY A 29 26.09 11.36 54.67
CA GLY A 29 25.67 12.75 54.49
C GLY A 29 25.74 13.27 53.04
N LEU A 30 26.45 12.56 52.14
CA LEU A 30 26.54 12.93 50.73
C LEU A 30 25.44 12.32 49.86
N LEU A 31 24.71 11.31 50.35
CA LEU A 31 23.77 10.50 49.53
C LEU A 31 22.42 10.20 50.19
N VAL A 32 22.29 10.25 51.52
CA VAL A 32 21.14 9.71 52.26
C VAL A 32 20.11 10.75 52.65
N GLU A 33 20.50 12.01 52.81
CA GLU A 33 19.55 13.05 53.20
C GLU A 33 18.89 13.66 51.97
N ARG A 34 17.58 13.92 52.07
CA ARG A 34 16.90 14.91 51.21
C ARG A 34 17.63 16.24 51.41
N GLY A 35 18.70 16.45 50.64
CA GLY A 35 19.46 17.69 50.67
C GLY A 35 18.53 18.82 50.28
N ALA A 36 18.49 19.87 51.09
CA ALA A 36 17.69 21.08 50.90
C ALA A 36 18.11 21.92 49.67
N ASP A 37 18.96 21.36 48.79
CA ASP A 37 19.54 22.02 47.64
C ASP A 37 18.86 21.52 46.33
N PRO A 38 18.01 22.35 45.71
CA PRO A 38 17.33 22.03 44.46
C PRO A 38 18.30 21.67 43.31
N ASP A 39 19.54 22.17 43.32
CA ASP A 39 20.48 21.94 42.22
C ASP A 39 21.05 20.51 42.23
N VAL A 40 21.24 19.93 43.41
CA VAL A 40 21.65 18.52 43.57
C VAL A 40 20.53 17.56 43.18
N GLU A 41 19.28 17.86 43.56
CA GLU A 41 18.13 17.07 43.11
C GLU A 41 18.02 17.10 41.58
N ARG A 42 18.17 18.27 40.95
CA ARG A 42 18.14 18.39 39.48
C ARG A 42 19.28 17.63 38.80
N LEU A 43 20.46 17.54 39.44
CA LEU A 43 21.57 16.71 38.96
C LEU A 43 21.25 15.21 39.02
N LEU A 44 20.65 14.73 40.12
CA LEU A 44 20.26 13.33 40.27
C LEU A 44 19.12 12.96 39.32
N GLU A 45 18.17 13.88 39.10
CA GLU A 45 17.14 13.76 38.05
C GLU A 45 17.77 13.72 36.66
N GLY A 46 18.75 14.60 36.37
CA GLY A 46 19.50 14.58 35.12
C GLY A 46 20.28 13.28 34.90
N PHE A 47 20.90 12.74 35.95
CA PHE A 47 21.59 11.45 35.89
C PHE A 47 20.62 10.28 35.67
N ALA A 48 19.49 10.25 36.39
CA ALA A 48 18.45 9.25 36.20
C ALA A 48 17.85 9.32 34.79
N PHE A 49 17.71 10.52 34.21
CA PHE A 49 17.28 10.72 32.82
C PHE A 49 18.28 10.11 31.82
N LEU A 50 19.59 10.33 32.03
CA LEU A 50 20.64 9.74 31.18
C LEU A 50 20.73 8.22 31.34
N ALA A 51 20.69 7.70 32.57
CA ALA A 51 20.71 6.27 32.84
C ALA A 51 19.47 5.58 32.26
N ALA A 52 18.30 6.20 32.38
CA ALA A 52 17.06 5.70 31.78
C ALA A 52 17.16 5.63 30.26
N ARG A 53 17.84 6.59 29.60
CA ARG A 53 18.11 6.52 28.16
C ARG A 53 19.03 5.37 27.80
N ILE A 54 20.04 5.08 28.62
CA ILE A 54 20.95 3.95 28.38
C ILE A 54 20.19 2.63 28.57
N ARG A 55 19.40 2.47 29.63
CA ARG A 55 18.65 1.25 29.89
C ARG A 55 17.55 1.01 28.86
N GLU A 56 16.80 2.06 28.50
CA GLU A 56 15.84 2.02 27.39
C GLU A 56 16.53 1.52 26.11
N ARG A 57 17.73 2.06 25.80
CA ARG A 57 18.49 1.65 24.62
C ARG A 57 19.03 0.21 24.67
N VAL A 58 19.43 -0.29 25.84
CA VAL A 58 19.94 -1.66 26.02
C VAL A 58 18.81 -2.68 25.97
N ASP A 59 17.68 -2.40 26.60
CA ASP A 59 16.47 -3.23 26.49
C ASP A 59 15.96 -3.26 25.04
N ASP A 60 16.15 -2.15 24.32
CA ASP A 60 15.89 -2.01 22.90
C ASP A 60 17.04 -2.54 22.00
N ASP A 61 18.02 -3.36 22.45
CA ASP A 61 19.24 -3.70 21.65
C ASP A 61 19.25 -5.08 20.93
N VAL A 62 18.10 -5.78 20.86
CA VAL A 62 17.81 -6.85 19.86
C VAL A 62 17.56 -6.41 18.38
N PRO A 63 17.40 -5.12 17.97
CA PRO A 63 16.89 -4.72 16.66
C PRO A 63 17.81 -4.89 15.46
N GLU A 64 19.13 -4.84 15.57
CA GLU A 64 19.97 -4.77 14.35
C GLU A 64 19.89 -6.05 13.52
N LEU A 65 19.96 -7.21 14.19
CA LEU A 65 19.80 -8.51 13.52
C LEU A 65 18.38 -8.64 12.93
N VAL A 66 17.36 -8.22 13.68
CA VAL A 66 15.95 -8.29 13.25
C VAL A 66 15.70 -7.38 12.06
N HIS A 67 16.20 -6.15 12.06
CA HIS A 67 16.10 -5.23 10.92
C HIS A 67 16.79 -5.82 9.69
N GLY A 68 18.00 -6.36 9.84
CA GLY A 68 18.72 -6.96 8.73
C GLY A 68 18.01 -8.17 8.13
N LEU A 69 17.49 -9.06 8.97
CA LEU A 69 16.70 -10.21 8.52
C LEU A 69 15.37 -9.78 7.87
N THR A 70 14.69 -8.76 8.41
CA THR A 70 13.48 -8.22 7.78
C THR A 70 13.79 -7.58 6.43
N GLU A 71 14.86 -6.80 6.28
CA GLU A 71 15.24 -6.20 4.99
C GLU A 71 15.49 -7.29 3.93
N LEU A 72 16.02 -8.45 4.33
CA LEU A 72 16.22 -9.61 3.45
C LEU A 72 14.92 -10.35 3.10
N LEU A 73 14.07 -10.61 4.10
CA LEU A 73 12.92 -11.52 3.96
C LEU A 73 11.63 -10.77 3.59
N LEU A 74 11.42 -9.59 4.18
CA LEU A 74 10.23 -8.76 4.06
C LEU A 74 10.62 -7.27 3.89
N PRO A 75 11.34 -6.89 2.81
CA PRO A 75 11.81 -5.51 2.64
C PRO A 75 10.68 -4.46 2.60
N HIS A 76 9.46 -4.86 2.27
CA HIS A 76 8.29 -4.00 2.29
C HIS A 76 7.78 -3.70 3.71
N TYR A 77 8.12 -4.51 4.72
CA TYR A 77 7.70 -4.29 6.12
C TYR A 77 8.40 -3.13 6.80
N LEU A 78 9.58 -2.74 6.31
CA LEU A 78 10.38 -1.65 6.87
C LEU A 78 10.08 -0.30 6.22
N ARG A 79 9.20 -0.27 5.21
CA ARG A 79 8.84 0.95 4.49
C ARG A 79 7.64 1.61 5.15
N PRO A 80 7.61 2.94 5.30
CA PRO A 80 6.39 3.62 5.69
C PRO A 80 5.33 3.40 4.60
N LEU A 81 4.07 3.32 5.02
CA LEU A 81 2.94 3.19 4.13
C LEU A 81 2.53 4.61 3.68
N PRO A 82 2.73 4.97 2.41
CA PRO A 82 2.43 6.32 1.92
C PRO A 82 0.93 6.58 1.84
N ALA A 83 0.55 7.85 2.00
CA ALA A 83 -0.80 8.30 1.74
C ALA A 83 -1.17 8.06 0.27
N SER A 84 -2.42 7.67 0.03
CA SER A 84 -2.91 7.27 -1.30
C SER A 84 -4.34 7.73 -1.51
N THR A 85 -4.74 7.96 -2.76
CA THR A 85 -6.10 8.38 -3.12
C THR A 85 -6.41 8.03 -4.58
N ILE A 86 -7.65 8.21 -5.03
CA ILE A 86 -8.04 8.11 -6.43
C ILE A 86 -8.17 9.51 -7.03
N VAL A 87 -7.52 9.73 -8.18
CA VAL A 87 -7.56 10.99 -8.93
C VAL A 87 -8.33 10.79 -10.23
N GLU A 88 -9.23 11.73 -10.53
CA GLU A 88 -9.92 11.84 -11.82
C GLU A 88 -9.16 12.84 -12.70
N PHE A 89 -8.81 12.41 -13.90
CA PHE A 89 -8.24 13.26 -14.95
C PHE A 89 -9.36 13.68 -15.90
N THR A 90 -9.69 14.96 -15.96
CA THR A 90 -10.66 15.52 -16.90
C THR A 90 -9.93 16.02 -18.14
N PRO A 91 -9.90 15.23 -19.25
CA PRO A 91 -9.23 15.66 -20.47
C PRO A 91 -9.93 16.84 -21.13
N HIS A 92 -9.16 17.65 -21.85
CA HIS A 92 -9.72 18.66 -22.74
C HIS A 92 -10.30 18.01 -24.00
N LEU A 93 -11.55 17.51 -23.93
CA LEU A 93 -12.18 16.70 -24.99
C LEU A 93 -12.09 17.31 -26.40
N ARG A 94 -12.19 18.64 -26.53
CA ARG A 94 -12.09 19.34 -27.82
C ARG A 94 -10.67 19.39 -28.39
N ALA A 95 -9.65 19.32 -27.53
CA ALA A 95 -8.24 19.33 -27.94
C ALA A 95 -7.72 17.91 -28.22
N LEU A 96 -8.41 16.88 -27.71
CA LEU A 96 -8.00 15.50 -27.81
C LEU A 96 -8.38 14.92 -29.19
N ARG A 97 -7.38 14.67 -30.04
CA ARG A 97 -7.57 14.12 -31.40
C ARG A 97 -7.65 12.59 -31.47
N GLY A 98 -7.51 11.92 -30.33
CA GLY A 98 -7.40 10.47 -30.22
C GLY A 98 -7.00 10.08 -28.79
N ARG A 99 -6.60 8.82 -28.59
CA ARG A 99 -6.13 8.34 -27.29
C ARG A 99 -4.83 9.05 -26.91
N SER A 100 -4.80 9.60 -25.70
CA SER A 100 -3.58 10.09 -25.09
C SER A 100 -3.28 9.31 -23.83
N ARG A 101 -2.11 8.69 -23.76
CA ARG A 101 -1.69 7.92 -22.60
C ARG A 101 -0.94 8.81 -21.62
N LEU A 102 -1.45 8.90 -20.39
CA LEU A 102 -0.67 9.34 -19.24
C LEU A 102 0.06 8.12 -18.68
N ALA A 103 1.39 8.14 -18.74
CA ALA A 103 2.20 7.07 -18.17
C ALA A 103 2.06 7.03 -16.64
N ALA A 104 2.21 5.83 -16.06
CA ALA A 104 2.45 5.69 -14.63
C ALA A 104 3.67 6.55 -14.21
N GLY A 105 3.57 7.17 -13.04
CA GLY A 105 4.58 8.10 -12.52
C GLY A 105 4.27 9.56 -12.79
N ALA A 106 3.20 9.90 -13.52
CA ALA A 106 2.78 11.28 -13.73
C ALA A 106 2.45 11.96 -12.39
N GLU A 107 3.03 13.14 -12.15
CA GLU A 107 2.91 13.83 -10.88
C GLU A 107 1.64 14.68 -10.78
N VAL A 108 1.05 14.71 -9.60
CA VAL A 108 -0.05 15.59 -9.21
C VAL A 108 0.23 16.12 -7.82
N ALA A 109 0.02 17.42 -7.59
CA ALA A 109 0.34 18.04 -6.30
C ALA A 109 -0.90 18.62 -5.62
N SER A 110 -0.85 18.71 -4.30
CA SER A 110 -1.81 19.49 -3.53
C SER A 110 -1.50 20.97 -3.57
N GLN A 111 -2.50 21.78 -3.19
CA GLN A 111 -2.23 23.12 -2.70
C GLN A 111 -1.26 23.05 -1.49
N PRO A 112 -0.39 24.05 -1.30
CA PRO A 112 0.59 24.03 -0.21
C PRO A 112 -0.08 23.98 1.17
N ILE A 113 0.43 23.09 2.04
CA ILE A 113 0.10 23.03 3.46
C ILE A 113 1.38 23.40 4.22
N ASP A 114 1.31 24.42 5.09
CA ASP A 114 2.48 24.95 5.81
C ASP A 114 3.66 25.28 4.87
N GLY A 115 3.36 25.76 3.67
CA GLY A 115 4.35 26.12 2.64
C GLY A 115 4.87 24.94 1.81
N THR A 116 4.41 23.71 2.02
CA THR A 116 4.83 22.52 1.25
C THR A 116 3.65 21.88 0.51
N SER A 117 3.77 21.73 -0.80
CA SER A 117 2.83 20.93 -1.58
C SER A 117 3.11 19.43 -1.40
N CYS A 118 2.06 18.65 -1.15
CA CYS A 118 2.17 17.19 -1.12
C CYS A 118 2.16 16.67 -2.57
N VAL A 119 3.22 15.96 -2.97
CA VAL A 119 3.38 15.44 -4.34
C VAL A 119 2.99 13.96 -4.38
N PHE A 120 2.08 13.63 -5.28
CA PHE A 120 1.65 12.27 -5.56
C PHE A 120 2.02 11.90 -6.99
N ARG A 121 2.14 10.61 -7.27
CA ARG A 121 2.32 10.11 -8.63
C ARG A 121 1.30 9.03 -8.96
N THR A 122 0.86 8.98 -10.22
CA THR A 122 0.02 7.89 -10.72
C THR A 122 0.77 6.56 -10.62
N THR A 123 0.07 5.49 -10.26
CA THR A 123 0.70 4.17 -10.13
C THR A 123 0.44 3.28 -11.34
N THR A 124 -0.43 3.72 -12.25
CA THR A 124 -0.85 2.98 -13.44
C THR A 124 -1.07 3.94 -14.61
N ASP A 125 -0.95 3.41 -15.82
CA ASP A 125 -1.24 4.17 -17.04
C ASP A 125 -2.73 4.52 -17.11
N VAL A 126 -3.02 5.75 -17.55
CA VAL A 126 -4.37 6.25 -17.83
C VAL A 126 -4.48 6.61 -19.30
N ASP A 127 -5.32 5.89 -20.03
CA ASP A 127 -5.68 6.24 -21.39
C ASP A 127 -6.79 7.30 -21.33
N LEU A 128 -6.44 8.56 -21.65
CA LEU A 128 -7.40 9.64 -21.87
C LEU A 128 -8.06 9.43 -23.22
N LEU A 129 -9.37 9.23 -23.22
CA LEU A 129 -10.18 8.97 -24.41
C LEU A 129 -11.15 10.14 -24.64
N PRO A 130 -11.47 10.50 -25.90
CA PRO A 130 -12.43 11.56 -26.18
C PRO A 130 -13.87 11.02 -26.07
N VAL A 131 -14.21 10.49 -24.90
CA VAL A 131 -15.51 9.93 -24.52
C VAL A 131 -15.92 10.45 -23.16
N GLN A 132 -17.21 10.68 -22.98
CA GLN A 132 -17.81 11.17 -21.75
C GLN A 132 -19.01 10.30 -21.38
N LEU A 133 -19.12 9.95 -20.10
CA LEU A 133 -20.34 9.37 -19.55
C LEU A 133 -21.39 10.48 -19.37
N THR A 134 -22.49 10.39 -20.10
CA THR A 134 -23.57 11.39 -20.06
C THR A 134 -24.62 11.07 -19.02
N ASP A 135 -24.93 9.79 -18.81
CA ASP A 135 -25.94 9.34 -17.84
C ASP A 135 -25.69 7.90 -17.40
N ALA A 136 -26.21 7.54 -16.23
CA ALA A 136 -26.24 6.16 -15.73
C ALA A 136 -27.55 5.91 -14.99
N LEU A 137 -28.25 4.84 -15.34
CA LEU A 137 -29.50 4.48 -14.67
C LEU A 137 -29.64 2.97 -14.55
N LEU A 138 -30.29 2.54 -13.47
CA LEU A 138 -30.73 1.16 -13.28
C LEU A 138 -32.22 1.06 -13.61
N ASP A 139 -32.52 0.44 -14.74
CA ASP A 139 -33.88 0.10 -15.13
C ASP A 139 -34.36 -1.11 -14.31
N ARG A 140 -35.31 -0.86 -13.40
CA ARG A 140 -35.95 -1.87 -12.54
C ARG A 140 -37.36 -2.24 -13.02
N SER A 141 -37.72 -1.94 -14.27
CA SER A 141 -39.02 -2.30 -14.84
C SER A 141 -39.30 -3.81 -14.79
N SER A 142 -38.24 -4.62 -14.91
CA SER A 142 -38.27 -6.06 -14.64
C SER A 142 -37.43 -6.40 -13.41
N ILE A 143 -38.05 -6.98 -12.39
CA ILE A 143 -37.35 -7.46 -11.18
C ILE A 143 -36.45 -8.67 -11.51
N THR A 144 -36.81 -9.48 -12.51
CA THR A 144 -36.09 -10.71 -12.89
C THR A 144 -35.04 -10.49 -13.99
N ALA A 145 -35.00 -9.28 -14.57
CA ALA A 145 -34.02 -8.90 -15.58
C ALA A 145 -33.76 -7.38 -15.59
N PRO A 146 -33.32 -6.79 -14.46
CA PRO A 146 -33.01 -5.37 -14.45
C PRO A 146 -31.79 -5.07 -15.30
N VAL A 147 -31.72 -3.85 -15.82
CA VAL A 147 -30.67 -3.44 -16.75
C VAL A 147 -29.99 -2.18 -16.22
N LEU A 148 -28.71 -2.27 -15.89
CA LEU A 148 -27.89 -1.09 -15.63
C LEU A 148 -27.42 -0.53 -16.98
N ARG A 149 -27.80 0.69 -17.30
CA ARG A 149 -27.46 1.37 -18.56
C ARG A 149 -26.50 2.51 -18.27
N LEU A 150 -25.37 2.52 -18.97
CA LEU A 150 -24.42 3.62 -19.02
C LEU A 150 -24.48 4.26 -20.41
N TYR A 151 -24.75 5.55 -20.47
CA TYR A 151 -24.85 6.30 -21.72
C TYR A 151 -23.61 7.13 -21.92
N PHE A 152 -23.06 7.08 -23.13
CA PHE A 152 -21.83 7.74 -23.49
C PHE A 152 -22.02 8.65 -24.70
N GLN A 153 -21.24 9.72 -24.71
CA GLN A 153 -21.06 10.59 -25.87
C GLN A 153 -19.57 10.61 -26.23
N THR A 154 -19.29 10.43 -27.51
CA THR A 154 -17.93 10.40 -28.09
C THR A 154 -17.87 11.29 -29.32
N THR A 155 -16.71 11.32 -29.97
CA THR A 155 -16.50 11.91 -31.31
C THR A 155 -16.21 10.80 -32.31
N GLU A 156 -16.22 11.10 -33.61
CA GLU A 156 -15.82 10.13 -34.64
C GLU A 156 -14.43 9.53 -34.37
N GLN A 157 -13.46 10.37 -33.97
CA GLN A 157 -12.11 9.94 -33.60
C GLN A 157 -12.12 9.10 -32.31
N GLY A 158 -12.92 9.49 -31.31
CA GLY A 158 -13.08 8.73 -30.08
C GLY A 158 -13.71 7.37 -30.28
N ARG A 159 -14.63 7.24 -31.24
CA ARG A 159 -15.25 5.98 -31.60
C ARG A 159 -14.24 4.91 -32.00
N ALA A 160 -13.24 5.29 -32.81
CA ALA A 160 -12.15 4.41 -33.23
C ALA A 160 -11.20 4.01 -32.09
N GLU A 161 -11.21 4.74 -30.97
CA GLU A 161 -10.41 4.46 -29.78
C GLU A 161 -11.16 3.64 -28.73
N VAL A 162 -12.47 3.88 -28.58
CA VAL A 162 -13.37 3.19 -27.64
C VAL A 162 -13.69 1.78 -28.11
N PHE A 163 -14.01 1.60 -29.40
CA PHE A 163 -14.33 0.29 -29.99
C PHE A 163 -13.06 -0.45 -30.41
N ARG A 164 -12.19 -0.70 -29.43
CA ARG A 164 -11.02 -1.56 -29.51
C ARG A 164 -11.15 -2.70 -28.50
N GLU A 165 -10.31 -3.71 -28.65
CA GLU A 165 -10.29 -4.87 -27.76
C GLU A 165 -10.10 -4.49 -26.28
N GLN A 166 -9.23 -3.50 -26.00
CA GLN A 166 -9.00 -3.01 -24.62
C GLN A 166 -10.24 -2.38 -23.99
N GLY A 167 -11.12 -1.81 -24.82
CA GLY A 167 -12.37 -1.19 -24.42
C GLY A 167 -12.26 -0.03 -23.42
N LEU A 168 -13.15 0.01 -22.43
CA LEU A 168 -13.28 1.13 -21.48
C LEU A 168 -13.00 0.69 -20.05
N ARG A 169 -12.16 1.45 -19.34
CA ARG A 169 -11.96 1.35 -17.89
C ARG A 169 -12.85 2.35 -17.17
N LEU A 170 -13.60 1.88 -16.18
CA LEU A 170 -14.44 2.69 -15.31
C LEU A 170 -14.07 2.48 -13.84
N PHE A 171 -14.25 3.52 -13.05
CA PHE A 171 -14.15 3.49 -11.60
C PHE A 171 -15.54 3.69 -10.99
N ILE A 172 -15.93 2.82 -10.04
CA ILE A 172 -17.19 2.95 -9.30
C ILE A 172 -16.96 3.92 -8.13
N HIS A 173 -17.39 5.16 -8.29
CA HIS A 173 -17.24 6.24 -7.33
C HIS A 173 -18.49 6.40 -6.45
N ALA A 174 -18.54 5.65 -5.35
CA ALA A 174 -19.53 5.82 -4.30
C ALA A 174 -18.91 5.47 -2.94
N ASP A 175 -19.71 5.51 -1.86
CA ASP A 175 -19.30 4.88 -0.61
C ASP A 175 -18.99 3.39 -0.83
N LEU A 176 -18.09 2.84 -0.02
CA LEU A 176 -17.58 1.48 -0.22
C LEU A 176 -18.70 0.41 -0.16
N SER A 177 -19.76 0.63 0.62
CA SER A 177 -20.90 -0.30 0.70
C SER A 177 -21.62 -0.37 -0.64
N ALA A 178 -22.04 0.77 -1.19
CA ALA A 178 -22.75 0.82 -2.46
C ALA A 178 -21.85 0.39 -3.64
N ALA A 179 -20.61 0.88 -3.69
CA ALA A 179 -19.71 0.62 -4.80
C ALA A 179 -19.31 -0.87 -4.91
N SER A 180 -19.03 -1.51 -3.77
CA SER A 180 -18.69 -2.94 -3.74
C SER A 180 -19.86 -3.83 -4.13
N VAL A 181 -21.10 -3.44 -3.79
CA VAL A 181 -22.31 -4.13 -4.25
C VAL A 181 -22.46 -3.99 -5.77
N VAL A 182 -22.29 -2.79 -6.34
CA VAL A 182 -22.32 -2.64 -7.81
C VAL A 182 -21.28 -3.52 -8.48
N LEU A 183 -20.04 -3.53 -7.96
CA LEU A 183 -18.96 -4.37 -8.49
C LEU A 183 -19.33 -5.86 -8.43
N LEU A 184 -19.82 -6.35 -7.28
CA LEU A 184 -20.29 -7.74 -7.13
C LEU A 184 -21.37 -8.08 -8.17
N TRP A 185 -22.34 -7.19 -8.38
CA TRP A 185 -23.42 -7.42 -9.36
C TRP A 185 -22.91 -7.48 -10.79
N LEU A 186 -21.97 -6.62 -11.15
CA LEU A 186 -21.33 -6.66 -12.46
C LEU A 186 -20.54 -7.96 -12.66
N LEU A 187 -19.83 -8.44 -11.64
CA LEU A 187 -18.92 -9.59 -11.77
C LEU A 187 -19.56 -10.97 -11.57
N ARG A 188 -20.68 -11.06 -10.84
CA ARG A 188 -21.31 -12.35 -10.48
C ARG A 188 -22.75 -12.49 -10.93
N TYR A 189 -23.48 -11.37 -11.07
CA TYR A 189 -24.91 -11.38 -11.40
C TYR A 189 -25.21 -10.70 -12.74
N CYS A 190 -24.21 -10.46 -13.58
CA CYS A 190 -24.39 -10.00 -14.95
C CYS A 190 -24.39 -11.20 -15.90
N ARG A 191 -25.43 -11.34 -16.73
CA ARG A 191 -25.55 -12.43 -17.71
C ARG A 191 -24.86 -12.11 -19.03
N GLN A 192 -24.96 -10.84 -19.44
CA GLN A 192 -24.46 -10.36 -20.72
C GLN A 192 -24.32 -8.84 -20.68
N VAL A 193 -23.42 -8.34 -21.51
CA VAL A 193 -23.27 -6.92 -21.80
C VAL A 193 -23.77 -6.66 -23.21
N ARG A 194 -24.43 -5.53 -23.43
CA ARG A 194 -24.97 -5.17 -24.74
C ARG A 194 -24.60 -3.74 -25.09
N VAL A 195 -24.11 -3.53 -26.31
CA VAL A 195 -23.69 -2.22 -26.82
C VAL A 195 -24.63 -1.79 -27.95
N ARG A 196 -25.19 -0.58 -27.86
CA ARG A 196 -26.15 -0.04 -28.83
C ARG A 196 -25.86 1.42 -29.14
N GLY A 197 -26.12 1.84 -30.38
CA GLY A 197 -26.16 3.26 -30.75
C GLY A 197 -27.44 3.95 -30.24
N ALA A 198 -27.45 5.27 -30.19
CA ALA A 198 -28.57 6.07 -29.69
C ALA A 198 -29.86 5.95 -30.52
N SER A 199 -29.76 5.60 -31.81
CA SER A 199 -30.91 5.34 -32.68
C SER A 199 -31.74 4.13 -32.24
N GLY A 200 -31.18 3.26 -31.41
CA GLY A 200 -31.83 2.04 -30.92
C GLY A 200 -32.19 1.05 -32.03
N GLN A 201 -31.66 1.22 -33.25
CA GLN A 201 -31.95 0.32 -34.36
C GLN A 201 -31.22 -1.02 -34.18
N GLY A 202 -32.02 -2.09 -34.11
CA GLY A 202 -31.52 -3.46 -33.93
C GLY A 202 -31.30 -3.86 -32.47
N ASP A 203 -30.96 -5.13 -32.26
CA ASP A 203 -30.88 -5.71 -30.92
C ASP A 203 -29.57 -5.37 -30.16
N GLY A 204 -28.70 -4.57 -30.78
CA GLY A 204 -27.37 -4.26 -30.28
C GLY A 204 -26.40 -5.45 -30.38
N ILE A 205 -25.14 -5.17 -30.07
CA ILE A 205 -24.07 -6.17 -30.11
C ILE A 205 -23.96 -6.79 -28.73
N LYS A 206 -24.07 -8.11 -28.69
CA LYS A 206 -24.03 -8.88 -27.45
C LYS A 206 -22.60 -9.31 -27.15
N LEU A 207 -22.14 -8.97 -25.96
CA LEU A 207 -20.89 -9.42 -25.38
C LEU A 207 -21.17 -10.37 -24.20
N PRO A 208 -20.33 -11.39 -24.01
CA PRO A 208 -20.43 -12.28 -22.86
C PRO A 208 -20.14 -11.55 -21.54
N ALA A 209 -20.58 -12.11 -20.41
CA ALA A 209 -20.36 -11.50 -19.08
C ALA A 209 -18.87 -11.38 -18.71
N ASN A 210 -18.00 -12.27 -19.22
CA ASN A 210 -16.56 -12.22 -19.03
C ASN A 210 -15.87 -11.05 -19.76
N ALA A 211 -16.62 -10.26 -20.55
CA ALA A 211 -16.17 -8.97 -21.05
C ALA A 211 -15.91 -7.96 -19.92
N ILE A 212 -16.56 -8.16 -18.75
CA ILE A 212 -16.33 -7.35 -17.55
C ILE A 212 -15.16 -7.96 -16.77
N GLN A 213 -14.08 -7.19 -16.62
CA GLN A 213 -12.90 -7.65 -15.89
C GLN A 213 -12.59 -6.72 -14.71
N PRO A 214 -12.39 -7.25 -13.49
CA PRO A 214 -11.96 -6.45 -12.35
C PRO A 214 -10.49 -6.09 -12.48
N VAL A 215 -10.17 -4.79 -12.49
CA VAL A 215 -8.79 -4.34 -12.74
C VAL A 215 -7.95 -4.32 -11.46
N GLY A 216 -8.58 -4.14 -10.29
CA GLY A 216 -7.88 -3.98 -9.01
C GLY A 216 -6.94 -5.11 -8.61
N PHE A 217 -7.20 -6.32 -9.10
CA PHE A 217 -6.43 -7.53 -8.83
C PHE A 217 -5.38 -7.84 -9.93
N HIS A 218 -5.33 -7.05 -11.00
CA HIS A 218 -4.34 -7.26 -12.06
C HIS A 218 -2.93 -7.03 -11.52
N ARG A 219 -1.98 -7.83 -12.03
CA ARG A 219 -0.56 -7.74 -11.65
C ARG A 219 0.04 -6.37 -11.92
N ASP A 220 -0.33 -5.72 -13.02
CA ASP A 220 0.22 -4.42 -13.43
C ASP A 220 -0.53 -3.24 -12.80
N PHE A 221 -1.69 -3.48 -12.19
CA PHE A 221 -2.46 -2.46 -11.49
C PHE A 221 -2.01 -2.38 -10.03
N LYS A 222 -0.77 -1.93 -9.80
CA LYS A 222 -0.16 -1.80 -8.45
C LYS A 222 -0.43 -0.42 -7.86
N LEU A 223 -0.53 -0.33 -6.53
CA LEU A 223 -0.57 0.93 -5.79
C LEU A 223 0.78 1.18 -5.11
N LEU A 224 1.32 0.16 -4.44
CA LEU A 224 2.59 0.27 -3.71
C LEU A 224 3.76 -0.27 -4.55
N PRO A 225 4.94 0.37 -4.51
CA PRO A 225 6.18 -0.22 -5.03
C PRO A 225 6.48 -1.54 -4.30
N TRP A 226 6.27 -2.66 -5.00
CA TRP A 226 6.35 -3.98 -4.40
C TRP A 226 7.70 -4.66 -4.69
N PRO A 227 8.40 -5.20 -3.67
CA PRO A 227 9.62 -5.97 -3.89
C PRO A 227 9.31 -7.32 -4.55
N ARG A 228 10.34 -8.15 -4.77
CA ARG A 228 10.17 -9.55 -5.21
C ARG A 228 9.61 -10.41 -4.07
N ALA A 229 8.36 -10.17 -3.72
CA ALA A 229 7.59 -10.90 -2.72
C ALA A 229 6.25 -11.36 -3.32
N SER A 230 5.56 -12.25 -2.61
CA SER A 230 4.24 -12.74 -3.01
C SER A 230 3.25 -11.57 -3.25
N GLU A 231 2.52 -11.62 -4.36
CA GLU A 231 1.52 -10.62 -4.75
C GLU A 231 0.28 -10.66 -3.84
N GLY A 232 -0.02 -11.81 -3.20
CA GLY A 232 -1.16 -11.94 -2.28
C GLY A 232 -1.05 -11.02 -1.06
N TYR A 233 0.17 -10.86 -0.52
CA TYR A 233 0.44 -9.90 0.55
C TYR A 233 0.32 -8.44 0.09
N ARG A 234 0.65 -8.16 -1.18
CA ARG A 234 0.43 -6.82 -1.76
C ARG A 234 -1.06 -6.49 -1.76
N HIS A 235 -1.89 -7.38 -2.29
CA HIS A 235 -3.33 -7.17 -2.35
C HIS A 235 -3.94 -6.97 -0.97
N LEU A 236 -3.49 -7.75 0.02
CA LEU A 236 -3.88 -7.56 1.42
C LEU A 236 -3.50 -6.16 1.93
N GLN A 237 -2.24 -5.74 1.76
CA GLN A 237 -1.78 -4.43 2.23
C GLN A 237 -2.52 -3.28 1.53
N GLU A 238 -2.71 -3.38 0.22
CA GLU A 238 -3.43 -2.38 -0.57
C GLU A 238 -4.92 -2.31 -0.18
N TYR A 239 -5.56 -3.44 0.10
CA TYR A 239 -6.97 -3.48 0.55
C TYR A 239 -7.14 -2.81 1.91
N LEU A 240 -6.20 -3.04 2.84
CA LEU A 240 -6.19 -2.40 4.15
C LEU A 240 -5.78 -0.91 4.11
N THR A 241 -5.34 -0.41 2.95
CA THR A 241 -4.87 0.97 2.76
C THR A 241 -5.83 1.82 1.94
N LEU A 242 -6.25 1.33 0.77
CA LEU A 242 -7.10 2.03 -0.18
C LEU A 242 -8.00 1.00 -0.87
N PRO A 243 -9.07 0.51 -0.21
CA PRO A 243 -9.97 -0.49 -0.78
C PRO A 243 -10.63 -0.02 -2.08
N GLU A 244 -10.77 1.30 -2.29
CA GLU A 244 -11.31 1.91 -3.50
C GLU A 244 -10.53 1.51 -4.75
N LYS A 245 -9.24 1.20 -4.62
CA LYS A 245 -8.41 0.67 -5.72
C LYS A 245 -9.05 -0.56 -6.39
N PHE A 246 -9.81 -1.36 -5.66
CA PHE A 246 -10.42 -2.58 -6.20
C PHE A 246 -11.76 -2.37 -6.90
N LEU A 247 -12.28 -1.13 -6.91
CA LEU A 247 -13.56 -0.77 -7.51
C LEU A 247 -13.45 -0.36 -8.99
N PHE A 248 -12.33 -0.69 -9.63
CA PHE A 248 -12.11 -0.50 -11.06
C PHE A 248 -12.54 -1.76 -11.83
N PHE A 249 -13.26 -1.55 -12.93
CA PHE A 249 -13.58 -2.60 -13.89
C PHE A 249 -13.37 -2.11 -15.32
N GLU A 250 -13.06 -3.05 -16.20
CA GLU A 250 -12.94 -2.84 -17.64
C GLU A 250 -14.07 -3.56 -18.37
N VAL A 251 -14.58 -2.96 -19.43
CA VAL A 251 -15.44 -3.62 -20.42
C VAL A 251 -14.60 -3.82 -21.68
N ARG A 252 -14.15 -5.05 -21.92
CA ARG A 252 -13.32 -5.45 -23.06
C ARG A 252 -14.15 -6.00 -24.23
N GLY A 253 -13.50 -6.22 -25.37
CA GLY A 253 -14.16 -6.78 -26.57
C GLY A 253 -15.11 -5.79 -27.26
N LEU A 254 -14.89 -4.49 -27.05
CA LEU A 254 -15.72 -3.43 -27.65
C LEU A 254 -15.46 -3.25 -29.15
N ASP A 255 -14.40 -3.85 -29.70
CA ASP A 255 -14.11 -3.94 -31.13
C ASP A 255 -15.22 -4.64 -31.92
N ALA A 256 -15.95 -5.57 -31.30
CA ALA A 256 -17.14 -6.15 -31.90
C ALA A 256 -18.18 -5.07 -32.30
N ALA A 257 -18.18 -3.94 -31.59
CA ALA A 257 -19.04 -2.78 -31.82
C ALA A 257 -18.44 -1.68 -32.70
N ALA A 258 -17.29 -1.91 -33.35
CA ALA A 258 -16.65 -0.95 -34.26
C ALA A 258 -17.53 -0.52 -35.45
N GLY A 259 -18.56 -1.32 -35.81
CA GLY A 259 -19.53 -1.00 -36.85
C GLY A 259 -20.53 0.11 -36.49
N LEU A 260 -20.65 0.48 -35.20
CA LEU A 260 -21.49 1.60 -34.78
C LEU A 260 -20.93 2.91 -35.35
N LYS A 261 -21.79 3.71 -35.98
CA LYS A 261 -21.42 5.01 -36.58
C LYS A 261 -21.94 6.22 -35.81
N GLU A 262 -22.61 5.98 -34.68
CA GLU A 262 -23.22 7.03 -33.88
C GLU A 262 -22.23 7.56 -32.83
N ASP A 263 -22.29 8.86 -32.57
CA ASP A 263 -21.48 9.53 -31.54
C ASP A 263 -22.05 9.36 -30.13
N ARG A 264 -23.23 8.77 -30.02
CA ARG A 264 -23.88 8.41 -28.75
C ARG A 264 -24.16 6.93 -28.76
N PHE A 265 -23.82 6.27 -27.66
CA PHE A 265 -24.03 4.85 -27.48
C PHE A 265 -24.33 4.52 -26.02
N GLU A 266 -24.96 3.37 -25.79
CA GLU A 266 -25.17 2.81 -24.46
C GLU A 266 -24.39 1.49 -24.29
N ILE A 267 -23.91 1.26 -23.07
CA ILE A 267 -23.48 -0.05 -22.59
C ILE A 267 -24.49 -0.49 -21.53
N ALA A 268 -25.22 -1.56 -21.83
CA ALA A 268 -26.27 -2.11 -20.99
C ALA A 268 -25.82 -3.44 -20.37
N PHE A 269 -25.80 -3.49 -19.04
CA PHE A 269 -25.49 -4.68 -18.26
C PHE A 269 -26.80 -5.35 -17.85
N HIS A 270 -27.07 -6.53 -18.42
CA HIS A 270 -28.27 -7.30 -18.09
C HIS A 270 -28.00 -8.14 -16.84
N LEU A 271 -28.69 -7.80 -15.75
CA LEU A 271 -28.50 -8.41 -14.45
C LEU A 271 -29.54 -9.51 -14.20
N GLU A 272 -29.21 -10.48 -13.35
CA GLU A 272 -30.15 -11.54 -12.97
C GLU A 272 -31.24 -11.06 -12.01
N ARG A 273 -30.91 -10.05 -11.21
CA ARG A 273 -31.73 -9.50 -10.13
C ARG A 273 -31.22 -8.10 -9.77
N PRO A 274 -32.05 -7.23 -9.17
CA PRO A 274 -31.63 -5.89 -8.84
C PRO A 274 -30.57 -5.93 -7.73
N PRO A 275 -29.56 -5.05 -7.75
CA PRO A 275 -28.67 -4.87 -6.62
C PRO A 275 -29.46 -4.34 -5.41
N PRO A 276 -29.20 -4.87 -4.19
CA PRO A 276 -29.83 -4.45 -2.94
C PRO A 276 -29.21 -3.12 -2.50
N LEU A 277 -29.50 -2.08 -3.28
CA LEU A 277 -29.04 -0.73 -3.04
C LEU A 277 -30.25 0.14 -2.71
N ASP A 278 -30.17 0.79 -1.55
CA ASP A 278 -31.12 1.82 -1.13
C ASP A 278 -30.94 3.08 -1.98
N ALA A 279 -29.69 3.43 -2.28
CA ALA A 279 -29.35 4.57 -3.11
C ALA A 279 -29.63 4.31 -4.61
N ARG A 280 -30.10 5.35 -5.30
CA ARG A 280 -30.28 5.32 -6.76
C ARG A 280 -28.93 5.35 -7.46
N ILE A 281 -28.74 4.46 -8.44
CA ILE A 281 -27.60 4.53 -9.37
C ILE A 281 -27.79 5.73 -10.30
N HIS A 282 -26.79 6.59 -10.35
CA HIS A 282 -26.75 7.85 -11.10
C HIS A 282 -25.36 8.02 -11.74
N ARG A 283 -25.24 8.96 -12.69
CA ARG A 283 -24.01 9.18 -13.49
C ARG A 283 -22.75 9.29 -12.65
N GLU A 284 -22.81 10.05 -11.55
CA GLU A 284 -21.66 10.37 -10.70
C GLU A 284 -21.02 9.13 -10.05
N MET A 285 -21.77 8.03 -9.97
CA MET A 285 -21.30 6.74 -9.45
C MET A 285 -20.28 6.07 -10.37
N PHE A 286 -20.14 6.50 -11.63
CA PHE A 286 -19.15 5.97 -12.56
C PHE A 286 -18.27 7.08 -13.09
N ARG A 287 -16.96 6.88 -12.98
CA ARG A 287 -15.95 7.84 -13.45
C ARG A 287 -15.06 7.21 -14.50
N LEU A 288 -14.68 8.02 -15.48
CA LEU A 288 -13.72 7.69 -16.51
C LEU A 288 -12.38 8.35 -16.16
N HIS A 289 -11.30 7.87 -16.77
CA HIS A 289 -9.98 8.50 -16.66
C HIS A 289 -9.50 8.67 -15.21
N CYS A 290 -9.72 7.65 -14.38
CA CYS A 290 -9.24 7.64 -13.00
C CYS A 290 -7.98 6.79 -12.85
N ALA A 291 -7.13 7.15 -11.90
CA ALA A 291 -6.07 6.28 -11.41
C ALA A 291 -5.86 6.42 -9.90
N PRO A 292 -5.44 5.32 -9.23
CA PRO A 292 -4.80 5.43 -7.94
C PRO A 292 -3.50 6.23 -8.05
N VAL A 293 -3.30 7.11 -7.07
CA VAL A 293 -2.08 7.88 -6.88
C VAL A 293 -1.52 7.63 -5.48
N VAL A 294 -0.20 7.70 -5.36
CA VAL A 294 0.53 7.45 -4.11
C VAL A 294 1.45 8.64 -3.82
N ASN A 295 1.54 9.03 -2.55
CA ASN A 295 2.38 10.13 -2.07
C ASN A 295 3.85 9.70 -2.03
N LEU A 296 4.46 9.61 -3.21
CA LEU A 296 5.87 9.30 -3.42
C LEU A 296 6.43 10.21 -4.51
N PHE A 297 7.52 10.89 -4.20
CA PHE A 297 8.22 11.78 -5.12
C PHE A 297 9.73 11.58 -5.01
N SER A 298 10.45 11.89 -6.09
CA SER A 298 11.91 11.80 -6.11
C SER A 298 12.51 13.14 -5.68
N VAL A 299 13.52 13.09 -4.82
CA VAL A 299 14.22 14.27 -4.30
C VAL A 299 15.67 13.90 -3.99
N PRO A 300 16.66 14.74 -4.32
CA PRO A 300 18.03 14.50 -3.90
C PRO A 300 18.16 14.64 -2.37
N ALA A 301 19.09 13.90 -1.78
CA ALA A 301 19.45 14.09 -0.37
C ALA A 301 20.34 15.32 -0.18
N ASP A 302 20.29 15.93 1.01
CA ASP A 302 21.31 16.90 1.41
C ASP A 302 22.70 16.25 1.30
N PRO A 303 23.69 16.91 0.69
CA PRO A 303 25.01 16.32 0.48
C PRO A 303 25.72 16.08 1.82
N ILE A 304 26.24 14.87 1.99
CA ILE A 304 26.92 14.46 3.22
C ILE A 304 28.43 14.41 2.96
N LEU A 305 29.21 15.17 3.72
CA LEU A 305 30.66 15.01 3.76
C LEU A 305 31.00 13.86 4.73
N HIS A 306 31.42 12.72 4.18
CA HIS A 306 31.79 11.53 4.94
C HIS A 306 33.29 11.48 5.20
N ARG A 307 33.66 11.26 6.46
CA ARG A 307 35.03 10.97 6.91
C ARG A 307 35.13 9.53 7.38
N THR A 308 36.32 8.95 7.28
CA THR A 308 36.60 7.55 7.67
C THR A 308 36.17 7.18 9.11
N LEU A 309 36.11 8.15 10.04
CA LEU A 309 35.72 7.92 11.45
C LEU A 309 34.21 8.10 11.69
N ASP A 310 33.46 8.59 10.71
CA ASP A 310 32.03 8.81 10.85
C ASP A 310 31.30 7.46 10.77
N ARG A 311 30.40 7.21 11.74
CA ARG A 311 29.70 5.92 11.86
C ARG A 311 28.38 5.87 11.10
N GLU A 312 27.53 6.87 11.30
CA GLU A 312 26.20 6.93 10.70
C GLU A 312 25.87 8.37 10.35
N HIS A 313 25.12 8.55 9.26
CA HIS A 313 24.69 9.86 8.78
C HIS A 313 23.17 9.88 8.61
N LEU A 314 22.53 10.94 9.10
CA LEU A 314 21.08 11.10 8.96
C LEU A 314 20.74 11.60 7.57
N LEU A 315 19.82 10.92 6.89
CA LEU A 315 19.35 11.30 5.57
C LEU A 315 18.23 12.35 5.65
N ARG A 316 18.41 13.44 4.90
CA ARG A 316 17.43 14.51 4.78
C ARG A 316 17.18 14.78 3.30
N ALA A 317 15.92 15.04 2.95
CA ALA A 317 15.54 15.48 1.61
C ALA A 317 15.93 16.94 1.44
N SER A 318 16.56 17.26 0.31
CA SER A 318 16.98 18.63 0.00
C SER A 318 15.76 19.55 -0.14
N ASP A 319 15.95 20.82 0.25
CA ASP A 319 14.95 21.90 0.08
C ASP A 319 13.59 21.66 0.75
N LEU A 320 13.50 20.73 1.71
CA LEU A 320 12.29 20.43 2.46
C LEU A 320 12.52 20.48 3.98
N PRO A 321 11.57 21.02 4.76
CA PRO A 321 11.64 20.93 6.21
C PRO A 321 11.73 19.48 6.70
N PRO A 322 12.53 19.16 7.73
CA PRO A 322 12.71 17.80 8.22
C PRO A 322 11.42 17.08 8.63
N ASN A 323 10.41 17.82 9.12
CA ASN A 323 9.09 17.32 9.51
C ASN A 323 8.10 17.20 8.33
N HIS A 324 8.50 17.57 7.11
CA HIS A 324 7.66 17.53 5.90
C HIS A 324 8.06 16.41 4.92
N ALA A 325 9.18 15.72 5.15
CA ALA A 325 9.68 14.67 4.28
C ALA A 325 10.20 13.46 5.08
N GLU A 326 9.78 12.26 4.68
CA GLU A 326 10.23 10.98 5.26
C GLU A 326 10.73 10.08 4.13
N VAL A 327 11.90 9.48 4.35
CA VAL A 327 12.58 8.65 3.34
C VAL A 327 11.82 7.33 3.20
N TYR A 328 11.32 7.07 1.99
CA TYR A 328 10.68 5.80 1.64
C TYR A 328 11.72 4.79 1.13
N SER A 329 12.57 5.21 0.20
CA SER A 329 13.71 4.43 -0.30
C SER A 329 14.91 5.32 -0.64
N VAL A 330 16.10 4.73 -0.56
CA VAL A 330 17.33 5.28 -1.13
C VAL A 330 17.54 4.60 -2.47
N ASP A 331 17.48 5.38 -3.54
CA ASP A 331 17.45 4.87 -4.91
C ASP A 331 18.87 4.77 -5.50
N SER A 332 19.76 5.70 -5.14
CA SER A 332 21.17 5.69 -5.54
C SER A 332 22.06 6.29 -4.45
N VAL A 333 23.30 5.80 -4.34
CA VAL A 333 24.35 6.37 -3.46
C VAL A 333 25.66 6.44 -4.23
N THR A 334 26.14 7.67 -4.46
CA THR A 334 27.40 7.93 -5.17
C THR A 334 28.31 8.78 -4.30
N GLY A 335 29.54 8.33 -4.11
CA GLY A 335 30.58 9.08 -3.43
C GLY A 335 31.59 9.69 -4.39
N LEU A 336 32.04 10.91 -4.09
CA LEU A 336 33.09 11.62 -4.81
C LEU A 336 34.23 11.93 -3.85
N LYS A 337 35.39 11.31 -4.06
CA LYS A 337 36.59 11.54 -3.22
C LYS A 337 37.21 12.90 -3.51
N ALA A 338 37.63 13.60 -2.46
CA ALA A 338 38.40 14.84 -2.61
C ALA A 338 39.70 14.59 -3.41
N GLY A 339 39.93 15.38 -4.47
CA GLY A 339 41.16 15.30 -5.28
C GLY A 339 41.20 14.17 -6.33
N ARG A 340 40.18 13.31 -6.42
CA ARG A 340 40.02 12.34 -7.53
C ARG A 340 38.70 12.60 -8.24
N ASN A 341 38.69 12.54 -9.57
CA ASN A 341 37.46 12.67 -10.35
C ASN A 341 36.70 11.34 -10.50
N GLU A 342 37.06 10.35 -9.69
CA GLU A 342 36.50 9.00 -9.73
C GLU A 342 35.25 8.94 -8.87
N ARG A 343 34.13 8.55 -9.49
CA ARG A 343 32.85 8.37 -8.81
C ARG A 343 32.75 6.95 -8.31
N ARG A 344 32.50 6.79 -7.01
CA ARG A 344 32.28 5.50 -6.39
C ARG A 344 30.80 5.24 -6.21
N VAL A 345 30.29 4.15 -6.79
CA VAL A 345 28.90 3.74 -6.61
C VAL A 345 28.81 2.74 -5.46
N TYR A 346 28.01 3.06 -4.45
CA TYR A 346 27.76 2.18 -3.32
C TYR A 346 26.50 1.34 -3.58
N ARG A 347 26.55 0.05 -3.23
CA ARG A 347 25.41 -0.87 -3.32
C ARG A 347 24.86 -1.20 -1.94
N PRO A 348 23.56 -1.51 -1.80
CA PRO A 348 23.03 -2.00 -0.52
C PRO A 348 23.73 -3.30 -0.11
N PHE A 349 24.04 -3.44 1.18
CA PHE A 349 24.66 -4.65 1.72
C PHE A 349 23.87 -5.92 1.36
N TYR A 350 22.55 -5.89 1.51
CA TYR A 350 21.68 -7.05 1.37
C TYR A 350 21.44 -7.53 -0.08
N GLU A 351 21.99 -6.84 -1.09
CA GLU A 351 21.99 -7.35 -2.47
C GLU A 351 23.08 -8.43 -2.71
N PHE A 352 24.02 -8.59 -1.77
CA PHE A 352 25.15 -9.53 -1.84
C PHE A 352 25.98 -9.45 -3.13
N THR A 353 25.88 -8.38 -3.92
CA THR A 353 26.72 -8.19 -5.12
C THR A 353 28.21 -8.12 -4.76
N HIS A 354 28.50 -7.68 -3.54
CA HIS A 354 29.85 -7.60 -2.96
C HIS A 354 30.51 -8.96 -2.69
N THR A 355 29.76 -10.07 -2.76
CA THR A 355 30.32 -11.43 -2.61
C THR A 355 30.55 -12.16 -3.93
N ALA A 356 30.02 -11.63 -5.04
CA ALA A 356 29.93 -12.34 -6.33
C ALA A 356 31.03 -11.97 -7.36
N GLY A 357 31.92 -11.02 -7.06
CA GLY A 357 32.93 -10.52 -8.01
C GLY A 357 34.38 -10.74 -7.54
N GLY A 358 35.29 -10.98 -8.49
CA GLY A 358 36.74 -11.12 -8.27
C GLY A 358 37.49 -9.80 -8.00
N ASP A 359 36.84 -8.65 -8.17
CA ASP A 359 37.38 -7.35 -7.76
C ASP A 359 36.93 -7.01 -6.34
N ALA A 360 37.90 -7.08 -5.43
CA ALA A 360 37.75 -6.98 -3.99
C ALA A 360 37.48 -5.55 -3.45
N GLU A 361 36.93 -4.62 -4.25
CA GLU A 361 36.74 -3.20 -3.88
C GLU A 361 35.30 -2.75 -3.63
N GLN A 362 34.37 -3.67 -3.37
CA GLN A 362 32.96 -3.30 -3.21
C GLN A 362 32.65 -2.82 -1.79
N SER A 363 32.74 -1.51 -1.56
CA SER A 363 32.06 -0.90 -0.42
C SER A 363 30.56 -0.92 -0.61
N PHE A 364 29.86 -1.03 0.51
CA PHE A 364 28.41 -1.12 0.55
C PHE A 364 27.87 -0.17 1.60
N TYR A 365 26.56 0.07 1.55
CA TYR A 365 25.86 0.83 2.58
C TYR A 365 24.81 -0.02 3.28
N ARG A 366 24.56 0.31 4.54
CA ARG A 366 23.43 -0.18 5.34
C ARG A 366 22.53 0.98 5.71
N LEU A 367 21.24 0.70 5.77
CA LEU A 367 20.24 1.66 6.24
C LEU A 367 19.74 1.24 7.61
N ARG A 368 19.64 2.20 8.53
CA ARG A 368 19.02 2.02 9.83
C ARG A 368 17.82 2.96 9.94
N ARG A 369 16.66 2.42 10.29
CA ARG A 369 15.44 3.18 10.49
C ARG A 369 15.17 3.30 11.99
N ALA A 370 14.88 4.51 12.45
CA ALA A 370 14.61 4.78 13.86
C ALA A 370 13.47 5.78 14.01
N PRO A 371 12.70 5.72 15.12
CA PRO A 371 11.73 6.76 15.43
C PRO A 371 12.39 8.14 15.45
N SER A 372 11.73 9.11 14.81
CA SER A 372 12.15 10.51 14.82
C SER A 372 12.03 11.07 16.24
N PRO A 373 13.01 11.87 16.71
CA PRO A 373 12.89 12.56 18.00
C PRO A 373 11.97 13.78 17.93
N LEU A 374 11.60 14.24 16.73
CA LEU A 374 10.81 15.46 16.53
C LEU A 374 9.30 15.21 16.50
N ASP A 375 8.90 14.04 16.01
CA ASP A 375 7.53 13.69 15.66
C ASP A 375 7.35 12.17 15.62
N GLU A 376 6.16 11.71 15.24
CA GLU A 376 5.85 10.29 15.05
C GLU A 376 6.37 9.75 13.70
N GLY A 377 7.34 10.41 13.06
CA GLY A 377 7.98 9.98 11.82
C GLY A 377 9.07 8.94 12.03
N ILE A 378 9.59 8.39 10.93
CA ILE A 378 10.79 7.54 10.91
C ILE A 378 11.93 8.30 10.24
N ASP A 379 13.04 8.42 10.96
CA ASP A 379 14.31 8.92 10.43
C ASP A 379 15.15 7.75 9.88
N THR A 380 15.81 7.96 8.74
CA THR A 380 16.67 6.96 8.10
C THR A 380 18.12 7.41 8.16
N TYR A 381 18.98 6.53 8.64
CA TYR A 381 20.41 6.72 8.74
C TYR A 381 21.12 5.82 7.73
N ILE A 382 22.22 6.30 7.16
CA ILE A 382 23.11 5.54 6.29
C ILE A 382 24.46 5.30 6.98
N THR A 383 24.97 4.08 6.85
CA THR A 383 26.32 3.71 7.26
C THR A 383 27.04 3.13 6.06
N LEU A 384 28.26 3.63 5.78
CA LEU A 384 29.14 3.08 4.76
C LEU A 384 30.10 2.08 5.40
N GLU A 385 30.27 0.93 4.78
CA GLU A 385 31.18 -0.12 5.26
C GLU A 385 32.07 -0.61 4.11
N THR A 386 33.30 -0.98 4.47
CA THR A 386 34.26 -1.65 3.59
C THR A 386 34.44 -3.10 4.02
N PRO A 387 34.69 -4.03 3.09
CA PRO A 387 35.10 -5.39 3.44
C PRO A 387 36.29 -5.40 4.41
N ARG A 388 36.31 -6.34 5.36
CA ARG A 388 37.34 -6.43 6.41
C ARG A 388 38.77 -6.57 5.89
N ASN A 389 38.94 -7.06 4.66
CA ASN A 389 40.23 -7.28 4.04
C ASN A 389 40.81 -6.01 3.39
N ILE A 390 40.06 -4.91 3.37
CA ILE A 390 40.50 -3.61 2.84
C ILE A 390 40.81 -2.69 4.03
N ALA A 391 42.05 -2.22 4.11
CA ALA A 391 42.41 -1.21 5.09
C ALA A 391 41.70 0.11 4.77
N PRO A 392 41.04 0.77 5.73
CA PRO A 392 40.42 2.07 5.50
C PRO A 392 41.49 3.11 5.17
N GLU A 393 41.24 3.93 4.14
CA GLU A 393 42.12 5.06 3.82
C GLU A 393 42.04 6.09 4.96
N VAL A 394 43.20 6.40 5.55
CA VAL A 394 43.30 7.38 6.65
C VAL A 394 43.16 8.79 6.08
N ASN A 395 42.26 9.58 6.65
CA ASN A 395 41.95 10.97 6.23
C ASN A 395 41.33 11.11 4.83
N ALA A 396 40.66 10.07 4.32
CA ALA A 396 39.85 10.23 3.13
C ALA A 396 38.57 11.01 3.46
N GLU A 397 38.30 12.07 2.69
CA GLU A 397 37.02 12.77 2.68
C GLU A 397 36.29 12.46 1.37
N GLU A 398 35.02 12.09 1.49
CA GLU A 398 34.15 11.75 0.37
C GLU A 398 32.84 12.50 0.49
N ALA A 399 32.45 13.22 -0.57
CA ALA A 399 31.13 13.83 -0.65
C ALA A 399 30.14 12.82 -1.20
N LEU A 400 29.10 12.52 -0.43
CA LEU A 400 28.03 11.61 -0.82
C LEU A 400 26.89 12.40 -1.46
N SER A 401 26.50 11.97 -2.66
CA SER A 401 25.31 12.39 -3.38
C SER A 401 24.37 11.21 -3.50
N MET A 402 23.09 11.43 -3.20
CA MET A 402 22.10 10.36 -3.13
C MET A 402 20.77 10.81 -3.71
N ASP A 403 20.10 9.91 -4.42
CA ASP A 403 18.72 10.10 -4.85
C ASP A 403 17.78 9.36 -3.90
N LEU A 404 16.75 10.06 -3.42
CA LEU A 404 15.76 9.52 -2.50
C LEU A 404 14.39 9.48 -3.17
N THR A 405 13.60 8.49 -2.81
CA THR A 405 12.14 8.57 -2.90
C THR A 405 11.60 8.89 -1.51
N CYS A 406 10.79 9.94 -1.40
CA CYS A 406 10.22 10.42 -0.14
C CYS A 406 8.69 10.46 -0.16
N THR A 407 8.11 10.46 1.04
CA THR A 407 6.70 10.77 1.33
C THR A 407 6.61 12.06 2.13
N ASN A 408 5.47 12.73 2.16
CA ASN A 408 5.27 14.01 2.87
C ASN A 408 4.93 13.85 4.37
N ARG A 409 5.44 12.80 5.02
CA ARG A 409 5.17 12.47 6.43
C ARG A 409 3.67 12.50 6.75
N SER A 410 3.24 13.34 7.69
CA SER A 410 1.86 13.45 8.18
C SER A 410 1.06 14.54 7.49
N LEU A 411 1.66 15.35 6.61
CA LEU A 411 0.96 16.43 5.89
C LEU A 411 -0.24 15.93 5.08
N PRO A 412 -0.17 14.80 4.35
CA PRO A 412 -1.29 14.32 3.55
C PRO A 412 -2.57 14.04 4.36
N SER A 413 -2.45 13.78 5.67
CA SER A 413 -3.60 13.55 6.56
C SER A 413 -4.52 14.77 6.71
N ARG A 414 -4.06 15.96 6.32
CA ARG A 414 -4.83 17.20 6.36
C ARG A 414 -5.57 17.49 5.05
N LEU A 415 -5.25 16.75 3.98
CA LEU A 415 -5.88 16.91 2.67
C LEU A 415 -7.31 16.39 2.67
N GLN A 416 -8.17 17.10 1.96
CA GLN A 416 -9.57 16.77 1.70
C GLN A 416 -9.78 16.31 0.26
N VAL A 417 -10.99 15.84 -0.02
CA VAL A 417 -11.42 15.53 -1.39
C VAL A 417 -11.43 16.81 -2.22
N GLY A 418 -10.66 16.83 -3.31
CA GLY A 418 -10.56 17.95 -4.24
C GLY A 418 -9.31 18.83 -4.08
N ASP A 419 -8.43 18.57 -3.11
CA ASP A 419 -7.25 19.39 -2.84
C ASP A 419 -6.09 19.16 -3.83
N LEU A 420 -6.03 18.00 -4.48
CA LEU A 420 -4.96 17.65 -5.43
C LEU A 420 -5.20 18.32 -6.80
N THR A 421 -4.91 19.62 -6.89
CA THR A 421 -5.19 20.44 -8.09
C THR A 421 -3.99 21.20 -8.63
N ALA A 422 -2.87 21.22 -7.90
CA ALA A 422 -1.66 21.95 -8.28
C ALA A 422 -0.79 21.12 -9.24
N SER A 423 -0.16 21.79 -10.19
CA SER A 423 0.73 21.17 -11.18
C SER A 423 2.20 21.30 -10.76
N THR A 424 2.98 20.25 -11.01
CA THR A 424 4.45 20.25 -10.97
C THR A 424 5.01 20.36 -12.39
N SER A 425 6.34 20.38 -12.53
CA SER A 425 7.00 20.30 -13.84
C SER A 425 6.74 18.98 -14.59
N ALA A 426 6.42 17.91 -13.87
CA ALA A 426 6.12 16.58 -14.43
C ALA A 426 4.60 16.28 -14.48
N SER A 427 3.74 17.25 -14.18
CA SER A 427 2.30 17.08 -14.25
C SER A 427 1.78 17.04 -15.68
N PRO A 428 0.68 16.29 -15.93
CA PRO A 428 0.09 16.22 -17.25
C PRO A 428 -0.60 17.54 -17.63
N THR A 429 -0.28 18.08 -18.80
CA THR A 429 -0.88 19.33 -19.33
C THR A 429 -2.18 19.09 -20.10
N GLN A 430 -2.48 17.84 -20.43
CA GLN A 430 -3.58 17.46 -21.32
C GLN A 430 -4.93 17.28 -20.61
N ALA A 431 -4.91 17.26 -19.28
CA ALA A 431 -6.08 17.08 -18.44
C ALA A 431 -5.97 17.91 -17.16
N LYS A 432 -7.10 18.41 -16.68
CA LYS A 432 -7.22 18.87 -15.29
C LYS A 432 -7.33 17.65 -14.39
N PHE A 433 -6.90 17.74 -13.14
CA PHE A 433 -7.00 16.64 -12.20
C PHE A 433 -7.45 17.10 -10.82
N LYS A 434 -8.10 16.19 -10.10
CA LYS A 434 -8.47 16.31 -8.69
C LYS A 434 -8.62 14.94 -8.05
N ASN A 435 -8.32 14.82 -6.76
CA ASN A 435 -8.71 13.62 -6.02
C ASN A 435 -10.21 13.59 -5.80
N ILE A 436 -10.79 12.40 -5.97
CA ILE A 436 -12.23 12.14 -5.83
C ILE A 436 -12.53 11.24 -4.63
N SER A 437 -11.55 10.48 -4.13
CA SER A 437 -11.68 9.76 -2.87
C SER A 437 -10.96 10.51 -1.73
N PRO A 438 -11.30 10.22 -0.46
CA PRO A 438 -10.48 10.65 0.66
C PRO A 438 -9.02 10.24 0.49
N VAL A 439 -8.10 11.00 1.09
CA VAL A 439 -6.68 10.64 1.15
C VAL A 439 -6.47 9.71 2.32
N SER A 440 -5.91 8.53 2.07
CA SER A 440 -5.58 7.57 3.13
C SER A 440 -4.52 8.17 4.04
N ARG A 441 -4.62 7.88 5.34
CA ARG A 441 -3.59 8.33 6.28
C ARG A 441 -2.31 7.53 6.06
N PRO A 442 -1.14 8.18 6.09
CA PRO A 442 0.12 7.46 6.08
C PRO A 442 0.26 6.65 7.38
N ALA A 443 0.82 5.45 7.27
CA ALA A 443 1.11 4.59 8.42
C ALA A 443 2.60 4.32 8.53
N ARG A 444 3.08 4.14 9.76
CA ARG A 444 4.50 3.91 10.04
C ARG A 444 4.82 2.42 10.01
N ALA A 445 6.05 2.12 9.63
CA ALA A 445 6.57 0.76 9.71
C ALA A 445 6.76 0.38 11.19
N PRO A 446 6.43 -0.86 11.60
CA PRO A 446 6.75 -1.33 12.95
C PRO A 446 8.27 -1.40 13.13
N LEU A 447 8.77 -0.96 14.28
CA LEU A 447 10.20 -0.98 14.63
C LEU A 447 10.42 -1.68 15.98
N GLY A 448 11.67 -1.98 16.31
CA GLY A 448 12.07 -2.55 17.61
C GLY A 448 11.41 -3.91 17.91
N THR A 449 10.94 -4.08 19.15
CA THR A 449 10.34 -5.33 19.65
C THR A 449 9.09 -5.74 18.87
N GLU A 450 8.29 -4.79 18.39
CA GLU A 450 7.10 -5.09 17.60
C GLU A 450 7.47 -5.72 16.26
N LEU A 451 8.49 -5.17 15.58
CA LEU A 451 9.01 -5.73 14.34
C LEU A 451 9.49 -7.17 14.54
N HIS A 452 10.18 -7.44 15.65
CA HIS A 452 10.66 -8.78 16.00
C HIS A 452 9.50 -9.79 16.09
N TRP A 453 8.46 -9.47 16.86
CA TRP A 453 7.29 -10.34 16.99
C TRP A 453 6.54 -10.52 15.69
N ARG A 454 6.40 -9.46 14.88
CA ARG A 454 5.77 -9.53 13.56
C ARG A 454 6.57 -10.41 12.59
N LEU A 455 7.89 -10.30 12.57
CA LEU A 455 8.77 -11.13 11.75
C LEU A 455 8.68 -12.62 12.17
N LEU A 456 8.80 -12.91 13.46
CA LEU A 456 8.66 -14.28 13.97
C LEU A 456 7.28 -14.86 13.65
N SER A 457 6.23 -14.07 13.81
CA SER A 457 4.87 -14.47 13.48
C SER A 457 4.74 -14.76 11.98
N HIS A 458 5.35 -13.95 11.12
CA HIS A 458 5.32 -14.16 9.67
C HIS A 458 6.07 -15.45 9.28
N LEU A 459 7.27 -15.67 9.84
CA LEU A 459 8.07 -16.87 9.58
C LEU A 459 7.45 -18.16 10.13
N ALA A 460 6.69 -18.07 11.20
CA ALA A 460 5.98 -19.22 11.78
C ALA A 460 4.74 -19.63 10.96
N ILE A 461 4.28 -18.80 10.02
CA ILE A 461 3.10 -19.10 9.19
C ILE A 461 3.50 -20.02 8.05
N ASN A 462 2.99 -21.25 8.09
CA ASN A 462 3.04 -22.18 6.96
C ASN A 462 1.64 -22.41 6.37
N GLN A 463 1.57 -23.11 5.24
CA GLN A 463 0.31 -23.36 4.53
C GLN A 463 -0.72 -24.12 5.41
N HIS A 464 -0.27 -25.02 6.28
CA HIS A 464 -1.16 -25.74 7.19
C HIS A 464 -1.71 -24.82 8.30
N SER A 465 -0.96 -23.79 8.70
CA SER A 465 -1.44 -22.74 9.60
C SER A 465 -2.54 -21.90 8.97
N LEU A 466 -2.50 -21.62 7.66
CA LEU A 466 -3.55 -20.84 6.99
C LEU A 466 -4.92 -21.54 6.90
N ALA A 467 -4.94 -22.85 7.15
CA ALA A 467 -6.17 -23.62 7.30
C ALA A 467 -6.86 -23.41 8.68
N ASP A 468 -6.24 -22.66 9.60
CA ASP A 468 -6.81 -22.27 10.88
C ASP A 468 -7.28 -20.80 10.85
N ALA A 469 -8.50 -20.57 11.33
CA ALA A 469 -9.10 -19.24 11.37
C ALA A 469 -8.30 -18.26 12.25
N ALA A 470 -7.77 -18.72 13.38
CA ALA A 470 -7.01 -17.84 14.28
C ALA A 470 -5.66 -17.43 13.67
N ALA A 471 -4.97 -18.36 13.01
CA ALA A 471 -3.76 -18.08 12.28
C ALA A 471 -3.98 -17.14 11.09
N LEU A 472 -5.05 -17.34 10.30
CA LEU A 472 -5.39 -16.42 9.20
C LEU A 472 -5.69 -15.01 9.71
N ARG A 473 -6.47 -14.88 10.80
CA ARG A 473 -6.71 -13.58 11.44
C ARG A 473 -5.41 -12.91 11.90
N ARG A 474 -4.53 -13.66 12.56
CA ARG A 474 -3.22 -13.15 12.98
C ARG A 474 -2.41 -12.65 11.79
N LEU A 475 -2.30 -13.44 10.71
CA LEU A 475 -1.59 -13.03 9.49
C LEU A 475 -2.12 -11.70 8.96
N MET A 476 -3.44 -11.56 8.85
CA MET A 476 -4.04 -10.34 8.31
C MET A 476 -3.80 -9.13 9.20
N ASP A 477 -3.84 -9.30 10.53
CA ASP A 477 -3.58 -8.23 11.48
C ASP A 477 -2.11 -7.77 11.44
N LEU A 478 -1.16 -8.65 11.08
CA LEU A 478 0.25 -8.25 10.85
C LEU A 478 0.38 -7.18 9.75
N TYR A 479 -0.54 -7.16 8.77
CA TYR A 479 -0.56 -6.17 7.67
C TYR A 479 -1.44 -4.95 7.95
N ASN A 480 -2.10 -4.88 9.11
CA ASN A 480 -2.93 -3.74 9.52
C ASN A 480 -2.07 -2.61 10.12
N PHE A 481 -1.26 -1.94 9.30
CA PHE A 481 -0.29 -0.93 9.76
C PHE A 481 -0.98 0.32 10.34
N HIS A 482 -2.21 0.61 9.91
CA HIS A 482 -3.03 1.71 10.42
C HIS A 482 -3.42 1.56 11.91
N SER A 483 -3.20 0.40 12.53
CA SER A 483 -3.50 0.16 13.94
C SER A 483 -2.88 1.16 14.91
N LEU A 484 -1.81 1.85 14.49
CA LEU A 484 -1.06 2.80 15.29
C LEU A 484 -1.41 4.27 14.98
N THR A 485 -1.98 4.58 13.81
CA THR A 485 -2.14 5.95 13.31
C THR A 485 -3.58 6.37 12.96
N ASP A 486 -4.47 5.41 12.68
CA ASP A 486 -5.87 5.67 12.34
C ASP A 486 -6.79 4.69 13.06
N ASN A 487 -7.35 5.13 14.20
CA ASN A 487 -8.26 4.32 15.00
C ASN A 487 -9.52 3.87 14.25
N LEU A 488 -10.03 4.67 13.30
CA LEU A 488 -11.26 4.34 12.57
C LEU A 488 -10.97 3.29 11.50
N ALA A 489 -9.97 3.53 10.65
CA ALA A 489 -9.56 2.57 9.63
C ALA A 489 -9.08 1.25 10.25
N ALA A 490 -8.29 1.33 11.33
CA ALA A 490 -7.84 0.16 12.07
C ALA A 490 -9.00 -0.65 12.66
N ARG A 491 -10.02 0.02 13.21
CA ARG A 491 -11.19 -0.66 13.76
C ARG A 491 -12.00 -1.33 12.67
N ALA A 492 -12.24 -0.66 11.54
CA ALA A 492 -12.94 -1.24 10.40
C ALA A 492 -12.21 -2.49 9.87
N SER A 493 -10.89 -2.41 9.69
CA SER A 493 -10.05 -3.55 9.30
C SER A 493 -10.11 -4.69 10.32
N ARG A 494 -10.04 -4.40 11.62
CA ARG A 494 -10.16 -5.42 12.68
C ARG A 494 -11.53 -6.10 12.69
N LEU A 495 -12.62 -5.37 12.45
CA LEU A 495 -13.95 -5.97 12.34
C LEU A 495 -13.99 -6.99 11.19
N ARG A 496 -13.52 -6.61 10.00
CA ARG A 496 -13.43 -7.50 8.84
C ARG A 496 -12.56 -8.73 9.09
N ILE A 497 -11.40 -8.55 9.74
CA ILE A 497 -10.51 -9.66 10.10
C ILE A 497 -11.21 -10.59 11.10
N ASN A 498 -11.84 -10.04 12.14
CA ASN A 498 -12.57 -10.82 13.15
C ASN A 498 -13.83 -11.49 12.61
N ALA A 499 -14.32 -11.06 11.44
CA ALA A 499 -15.43 -11.69 10.75
C ALA A 499 -15.11 -13.11 10.29
N ILE A 500 -13.84 -13.50 10.17
CA ILE A 500 -13.46 -14.88 9.85
C ILE A 500 -13.84 -15.76 11.04
N ARG A 501 -14.86 -16.61 10.88
CA ARG A 501 -15.36 -17.50 11.93
C ARG A 501 -14.63 -18.83 11.92
N ALA A 502 -14.61 -19.48 10.76
CA ALA A 502 -14.01 -20.80 10.56
C ALA A 502 -13.32 -20.88 9.21
N VAL A 503 -12.30 -21.73 9.13
CA VAL A 503 -11.60 -22.08 7.90
C VAL A 503 -11.52 -23.59 7.85
N GLU A 504 -11.95 -24.19 6.76
CA GLU A 504 -11.85 -25.63 6.51
C GLU A 504 -11.10 -25.85 5.20
N THR A 505 -10.08 -26.71 5.23
CA THR A 505 -9.31 -27.05 4.02
C THR A 505 -9.44 -28.53 3.73
N LYS A 506 -9.79 -28.89 2.48
CA LYS A 506 -9.92 -30.28 2.03
C LYS A 506 -9.06 -30.52 0.80
N PRO A 507 -8.33 -31.65 0.72
CA PRO A 507 -7.61 -32.00 -0.50
C PRO A 507 -8.60 -32.30 -1.62
N VAL A 508 -8.32 -31.81 -2.83
CA VAL A 508 -9.13 -32.02 -4.02
C VAL A 508 -8.25 -32.31 -5.23
N THR A 509 -8.76 -33.08 -6.18
CA THR A 509 -8.09 -33.37 -7.45
C THR A 509 -8.91 -32.80 -8.59
N ARG A 510 -8.25 -32.08 -9.49
CA ARG A 510 -8.82 -31.58 -10.75
C ARG A 510 -8.07 -32.21 -11.91
N PHE A 511 -8.71 -32.31 -13.06
CA PHE A 511 -8.04 -32.72 -14.30
C PHE A 511 -7.84 -31.47 -15.15
N LEU A 512 -6.58 -31.16 -15.45
CA LEU A 512 -6.19 -30.09 -16.36
C LEU A 512 -5.55 -30.76 -17.57
N GLU A 513 -6.13 -30.57 -18.76
CA GLU A 513 -5.65 -31.20 -20.02
C GLU A 513 -5.43 -32.72 -19.92
N GLY A 514 -6.26 -33.42 -19.13
CA GLY A 514 -6.17 -34.86 -18.92
C GLY A 514 -5.17 -35.31 -17.84
N ALA A 515 -4.37 -34.40 -17.26
CA ALA A 515 -3.47 -34.70 -16.16
C ALA A 515 -4.14 -34.41 -14.79
N PRO A 516 -4.03 -35.31 -13.80
CA PRO A 516 -4.54 -35.07 -12.46
C PRO A 516 -3.65 -34.07 -11.72
N LEU A 517 -4.21 -32.92 -11.37
CA LEU A 517 -3.59 -31.90 -10.52
C LEU A 517 -4.19 -32.01 -9.12
N ARG A 518 -3.33 -32.09 -8.10
CA ARG A 518 -3.76 -32.09 -6.69
C ARG A 518 -3.72 -30.67 -6.15
N GLY A 519 -4.72 -30.32 -5.36
CA GLY A 519 -4.80 -29.01 -4.72
C GLY A 519 -5.64 -29.06 -3.47
N HIS A 520 -5.99 -27.88 -2.97
CA HIS A 520 -6.79 -27.70 -1.78
C HIS A 520 -8.03 -26.87 -2.10
N ARG A 521 -9.16 -27.27 -1.54
CA ARG A 521 -10.35 -26.43 -1.46
C ARG A 521 -10.40 -25.85 -0.06
N THR A 522 -10.34 -24.52 0.01
CA THR A 522 -10.43 -23.77 1.27
C THR A 522 -11.82 -23.16 1.34
N ARG A 523 -12.59 -23.52 2.37
CA ARG A 523 -13.87 -22.89 2.70
C ARG A 523 -13.64 -21.93 3.87
N VAL A 524 -14.06 -20.69 3.72
CA VAL A 524 -14.02 -19.69 4.80
C VAL A 524 -15.44 -19.28 5.16
N ASP A 525 -15.80 -19.44 6.43
CA ASP A 525 -17.07 -18.95 6.95
C ASP A 525 -16.89 -17.54 7.50
N LEU A 526 -17.65 -16.58 6.97
CA LEU A 526 -17.59 -15.17 7.37
C LEU A 526 -18.87 -14.76 8.10
N ASP A 527 -18.69 -13.91 9.11
CA ASP A 527 -19.77 -13.19 9.78
C ASP A 527 -20.13 -11.92 9.00
N GLU A 528 -21.32 -11.88 8.40
CA GLU A 528 -21.72 -10.79 7.51
C GLU A 528 -21.99 -9.47 8.25
N GLU A 529 -22.26 -9.52 9.56
CA GLU A 529 -22.52 -8.33 10.40
C GLU A 529 -21.28 -7.44 10.60
N ASN A 530 -20.09 -8.01 10.43
CA ASN A 530 -18.82 -7.29 10.58
C ASN A 530 -18.34 -6.60 9.29
N PHE A 531 -19.15 -6.64 8.23
CA PHE A 531 -18.88 -5.98 6.95
C PHE A 531 -19.89 -4.86 6.70
N MET A 532 -19.53 -3.93 5.81
CA MET A 532 -20.44 -2.85 5.38
C MET A 532 -21.56 -3.33 4.45
N GLY A 533 -21.60 -4.63 4.13
CA GLY A 533 -22.56 -5.26 3.23
C GLY A 533 -21.94 -6.42 2.44
N VAL A 534 -22.78 -7.14 1.70
CA VAL A 534 -22.37 -8.33 0.92
C VAL A 534 -21.29 -8.03 -0.12
N GLY A 535 -21.26 -6.81 -0.66
CA GLY A 535 -20.22 -6.36 -1.59
C GLY A 535 -18.83 -6.28 -0.93
N ASP A 536 -18.74 -5.75 0.29
CA ASP A 536 -17.48 -5.65 1.04
C ASP A 536 -16.98 -7.05 1.41
N SER A 537 -17.89 -7.95 1.83
CA SER A 537 -17.56 -9.36 2.08
C SER A 537 -17.04 -10.08 0.82
N PHE A 538 -17.62 -9.81 -0.35
CA PHE A 538 -17.15 -10.36 -1.62
C PHE A 538 -15.77 -9.81 -2.01
N LEU A 539 -15.54 -8.51 -1.80
CA LEU A 539 -14.26 -7.88 -2.08
C LEU A 539 -13.16 -8.43 -1.15
N PHE A 540 -13.45 -8.52 0.15
CA PHE A 540 -12.60 -9.17 1.15
C PHE A 540 -12.28 -10.62 0.75
N GLY A 541 -13.29 -11.35 0.27
CA GLY A 541 -13.13 -12.69 -0.22
C GLY A 541 -12.21 -12.82 -1.44
N SER A 542 -12.28 -11.86 -2.35
CA SER A 542 -11.38 -11.80 -3.51
C SER A 542 -9.93 -11.52 -3.11
N VAL A 543 -9.71 -10.73 -2.04
CA VAL A 543 -8.37 -10.53 -1.46
C VAL A 543 -7.86 -11.81 -0.79
N LEU A 544 -8.73 -12.52 -0.06
CA LEU A 544 -8.39 -13.82 0.53
C LEU A 544 -8.03 -14.86 -0.52
N GLU A 545 -8.70 -14.83 -1.68
CA GLU A 545 -8.40 -15.74 -2.78
C GLU A 545 -6.96 -15.55 -3.30
N GLU A 546 -6.58 -14.32 -3.62
CA GLU A 546 -5.22 -13.98 -4.05
C GLU A 546 -4.18 -14.31 -2.96
N LEU A 547 -4.52 -14.02 -1.69
CA LEU A 547 -3.65 -14.34 -0.55
C LEU A 547 -3.39 -15.84 -0.46
N LEU A 548 -4.43 -16.67 -0.43
CA LEU A 548 -4.31 -18.12 -0.30
C LEU A 548 -3.67 -18.75 -1.54
N ALA A 549 -4.02 -18.28 -2.74
CA ALA A 549 -3.43 -18.74 -4.00
C ALA A 549 -1.91 -18.50 -4.04
N SER A 550 -1.45 -17.42 -3.40
CA SER A 550 -0.03 -17.09 -3.36
C SER A 550 0.82 -17.96 -2.41
N HIS A 551 0.19 -18.77 -1.55
CA HIS A 551 0.85 -19.71 -0.65
C HIS A 551 0.85 -21.15 -1.17
N VAL A 552 0.41 -21.36 -2.39
CA VAL A 552 0.34 -22.67 -3.02
C VAL A 552 1.73 -23.09 -3.52
N THR A 553 2.07 -24.36 -3.34
CA THR A 553 3.33 -24.94 -3.83
C THR A 553 3.32 -25.12 -5.35
N ILE A 554 4.51 -25.29 -5.93
CA ILE A 554 4.67 -25.60 -7.36
C ILE A 554 3.88 -26.89 -7.67
N ASN A 555 3.06 -26.85 -8.73
CA ASN A 555 2.16 -27.92 -9.18
C ASN A 555 0.99 -28.24 -8.24
N SER A 556 0.52 -27.25 -7.48
CA SER A 556 -0.72 -27.34 -6.69
C SER A 556 -1.68 -26.20 -7.07
N PHE A 557 -2.90 -26.22 -6.54
CA PHE A 557 -3.85 -25.10 -6.66
C PHE A 557 -4.66 -24.90 -5.38
N ASN A 558 -5.22 -23.71 -5.23
CA ASN A 558 -6.22 -23.40 -4.21
C ASN A 558 -7.55 -23.03 -4.88
N GLU A 559 -8.64 -23.62 -4.42
CA GLU A 559 -10.03 -23.27 -4.77
C GLU A 559 -10.69 -22.67 -3.53
N LEU A 560 -11.01 -21.37 -3.56
CA LEU A 560 -11.67 -20.69 -2.44
C LEU A 560 -13.19 -20.78 -2.59
N SER A 561 -13.87 -21.15 -1.51
CA SER A 561 -15.28 -20.81 -1.31
C SER A 561 -15.49 -20.04 -0.02
N ILE A 562 -16.42 -19.09 -0.04
CA ILE A 562 -16.80 -18.29 1.11
C ILE A 562 -18.27 -18.50 1.36
N ARG A 563 -18.62 -18.79 2.62
CA ARG A 563 -20.01 -18.83 3.07
C ARG A 563 -20.24 -17.71 4.07
N LEU A 564 -21.27 -16.92 3.83
CA LEU A 564 -21.72 -15.88 4.76
C LEU A 564 -22.69 -16.46 5.80
N HIS A 565 -22.60 -15.95 7.02
CA HIS A 565 -23.54 -16.23 8.11
C HIS A 565 -24.17 -14.91 8.60
N PRO A 566 -25.47 -14.90 8.93
CA PRO A 566 -26.41 -16.03 8.88
C PRO A 566 -26.95 -16.38 7.48
N SER A 567 -26.87 -15.52 6.46
CA SER A 567 -27.57 -15.69 5.17
C SER A 567 -27.32 -17.01 4.41
N GLN A 568 -26.24 -17.73 4.71
CA GLN A 568 -25.76 -18.92 3.99
C GLN A 568 -25.43 -18.65 2.51
N THR A 569 -25.26 -17.38 2.12
CA THR A 569 -24.84 -17.02 0.76
C THR A 569 -23.43 -17.57 0.51
N GLU A 570 -23.25 -18.28 -0.60
CA GLU A 570 -21.95 -18.86 -0.97
C GLU A 570 -21.38 -18.17 -2.21
N PHE A 571 -20.10 -17.81 -2.13
CA PHE A 571 -19.29 -17.33 -3.24
C PHE A 571 -18.18 -18.34 -3.51
N SER A 572 -17.94 -18.67 -4.77
CA SER A 572 -16.80 -19.46 -5.20
C SER A 572 -15.95 -18.69 -6.20
N TRP A 573 -14.65 -18.97 -6.16
CA TRP A 573 -13.67 -18.46 -7.12
C TRP A 573 -13.09 -19.63 -7.91
N LEU A 574 -12.58 -19.32 -9.10
CA LEU A 574 -11.94 -20.33 -9.94
C LEU A 574 -10.64 -20.81 -9.27
N PRO A 575 -10.24 -22.08 -9.48
CA PRO A 575 -8.99 -22.60 -8.95
C PRO A 575 -7.78 -21.79 -9.42
N ARG A 576 -6.83 -21.52 -8.53
CA ARG A 576 -5.60 -20.77 -8.84
C ARG A 576 -4.32 -21.42 -8.35
N ASN A 577 -3.25 -21.23 -9.12
CA ASN A 577 -1.87 -21.51 -8.73
C ASN A 577 -1.07 -20.20 -8.79
N GLY A 578 -0.82 -19.57 -7.63
CA GLY A 578 -0.27 -18.22 -7.58
C GLY A 578 -1.16 -17.24 -8.33
N SER A 579 -0.60 -16.55 -9.33
CA SER A 579 -1.34 -15.59 -10.16
C SER A 579 -2.05 -16.20 -11.36
N GLN A 580 -1.97 -17.52 -11.57
CA GLN A 580 -2.56 -18.20 -12.73
C GLN A 580 -3.90 -18.84 -12.36
N THR A 581 -4.96 -18.45 -13.08
CA THR A 581 -6.26 -19.15 -13.02
C THR A 581 -6.21 -20.41 -13.86
N LEU A 582 -6.65 -21.53 -13.28
CA LEU A 582 -6.74 -22.81 -13.96
C LEU A 582 -8.16 -22.96 -14.50
N LEU A 583 -8.29 -23.11 -15.82
CA LEU A 583 -9.55 -23.31 -16.53
C LEU A 583 -9.77 -24.77 -16.90
#